data_AF-A0A4S1CEG2-F1
#
_entry.id   AF-A0A4S1CEG2-F1
#
_cell.length_a   1.000
_cell.length_b   1.000
_cell.length_c   1.000
_cell.angle_alpha   90.00
_cell.angle_beta   90.00
_cell.angle_gamma   90.00
#
_symmetry.space_group_name_H-M   'P 1'
#
loop_
_entity.id
_entity.type
_entity.pdbx_description
1 polymer ?
#
loop_
_entity_poly.entity_id
_entity_poly.type
_entity_poly.pdbx_seq_one_letter_code
_entity_poly.pdbx_strand_id
1 'polypeptide(L)'
;MNNLPYRYAQFDMNLAWEIRQEAGASVVEGVGKNVRYAFMEGIEIWITVVDAAGKAGARKACFVIPRQVRQDESFPFSVKLPLPLEQGMTLKFTYKYNGSDGGDGGMNWMQSFEWAVP
;
A
#
# COMPACT_ATOMS: atom_id res chain seq x y z
N MET A 1 13.27 4.90 -0.54
CA MET A 1 12.18 5.85 -0.20
C MET A 1 12.41 7.28 -0.67
N ASN A 2 13.65 7.81 -0.63
CA ASN A 2 13.86 9.26 -0.68
C ASN A 2 13.46 10.00 -1.97
N ASN A 3 13.15 9.30 -3.06
CA ASN A 3 12.86 9.92 -4.36
C ASN A 3 11.38 9.90 -4.76
N LEU A 4 10.49 9.29 -3.96
CA LEU A 4 9.06 9.27 -4.26
C LEU A 4 8.33 10.46 -3.60
N PRO A 5 7.38 11.09 -4.31
CA PRO A 5 6.73 12.34 -3.90
C PRO A 5 5.72 12.15 -2.76
N TYR A 6 5.04 11.00 -2.69
CA TYR A 6 3.98 10.75 -1.72
C TYR A 6 4.41 9.72 -0.69
N ARG A 7 3.99 9.91 0.56
CA ARG A 7 4.45 9.10 1.70
C ARG A 7 3.36 8.93 2.74
N TYR A 8 3.43 7.80 3.42
CA TYR A 8 2.65 7.49 4.61
C TYR A 8 3.55 6.71 5.57
N ALA A 9 3.59 7.13 6.83
CA ALA A 9 4.39 6.49 7.88
C ALA A 9 3.48 6.05 9.01
N GLN A 10 3.67 4.82 9.48
CA GLN A 10 2.96 4.25 10.61
C GLN A 10 3.92 3.41 11.46
N PHE A 11 3.53 3.07 12.68
CA PHE A 11 4.38 2.33 13.62
C PHE A 11 4.88 0.99 13.07
N ASP A 12 4.16 0.39 12.12
CA ASP A 12 4.41 -0.93 11.54
C ASP A 12 5.08 -0.87 10.16
N MET A 13 4.58 -0.02 9.28
CA MET A 13 4.96 0.04 7.87
C MET A 13 5.04 1.47 7.37
N ASN A 14 6.10 1.74 6.60
CA ASN A 14 6.25 2.99 5.85
C ASN A 14 6.03 2.72 4.36
N LEU A 15 5.18 3.53 3.72
CA LEU A 15 4.92 3.49 2.29
C LEU A 15 5.36 4.79 1.63
N ALA A 16 5.87 4.70 0.41
CA ALA A 16 6.09 5.83 -0.48
C ALA A 16 5.68 5.45 -1.90
N TRP A 17 5.08 6.37 -2.65
CA TRP A 17 4.58 6.10 -4.00
C TRP A 17 4.57 7.33 -4.90
N GLU A 18 4.36 7.07 -6.18
CA GLU A 18 3.98 8.03 -7.21
C GLU A 18 2.80 7.49 -8.02
N ILE A 19 2.20 8.34 -8.84
CA ILE A 19 1.10 7.98 -9.73
C ILE A 19 1.54 8.28 -11.15
N ARG A 20 1.42 7.29 -12.03
CA ARG A 20 1.61 7.44 -13.48
C ARG A 20 0.31 7.20 -14.20
N GLN A 21 0.09 7.90 -15.31
CA GLN A 21 -1.05 7.67 -16.20
C GLN A 21 -0.61 6.79 -17.36
N GLU A 22 -1.38 5.74 -17.65
CA GLU A 22 -1.15 4.79 -18.73
C GLU A 22 -2.44 4.49 -19.48
N ALA A 23 -2.58 4.98 -20.72
CA ALA A 23 -3.66 4.58 -21.64
C ALA A 23 -5.08 4.55 -21.01
N GLY A 24 -5.45 5.60 -20.27
CA GLY A 24 -6.76 5.70 -19.59
C GLY A 24 -6.87 4.95 -18.26
N ALA A 25 -5.75 4.46 -17.74
CA ALA A 25 -5.61 3.89 -16.39
C ALA A 25 -4.58 4.69 -15.60
N SER A 26 -4.60 4.54 -14.28
CA SER A 26 -3.54 5.02 -13.39
C SER A 26 -2.79 3.85 -12.79
N VAL A 27 -1.47 3.97 -12.68
CA VAL A 27 -0.62 3.03 -11.98
C VAL A 27 -0.06 3.74 -10.76
N VAL A 28 -0.31 3.16 -9.58
CA VAL A 28 0.34 3.56 -8.34
C VAL A 28 1.56 2.67 -8.15
N GLU A 29 2.75 3.23 -8.37
CA GLU A 29 4.02 2.56 -8.16
C GLU A 29 4.65 3.05 -6.87
N GLY A 30 5.17 2.13 -6.05
CA GLY A 30 5.74 2.52 -4.78
C GLY A 30 6.66 1.50 -4.15
N VAL A 31 7.08 1.84 -2.93
CA VAL A 31 7.94 1.05 -2.08
C VAL A 31 7.36 1.03 -0.67
N GLY A 32 7.22 -0.15 -0.09
CA GLY A 32 6.95 -0.33 1.34
C GLY A 32 8.22 -0.70 2.10
N LYS A 33 8.23 -0.48 3.41
CA LYS A 33 9.29 -0.90 4.33
C LYS A 33 8.70 -1.41 5.63
N ASN A 34 9.15 -2.58 6.05
CA ASN A 34 8.88 -3.10 7.38
C ASN A 34 9.71 -2.30 8.39
N VAL A 35 9.06 -1.65 9.36
CA VAL A 35 9.75 -0.88 10.40
C VAL A 35 9.53 -1.44 11.82
N ARG A 36 8.78 -2.54 11.96
CA ARG A 36 8.37 -3.05 13.28
C ARG A 36 8.83 -4.46 13.62
N TYR A 37 8.61 -5.42 12.73
CA TYR A 37 8.83 -6.84 13.07
C TYR A 37 10.15 -7.33 12.49
N ALA A 38 10.78 -8.31 13.14
CA ALA A 38 11.96 -8.97 12.57
C ALA A 38 11.68 -9.49 11.15
N PHE A 39 10.48 -10.03 10.93
CA PHE A 39 9.96 -10.47 9.63
C PHE A 39 8.50 -10.07 9.43
N MET A 40 8.16 -9.66 8.21
CA MET A 40 6.80 -9.57 7.71
C MET A 40 6.64 -10.50 6.50
N GLU A 41 5.54 -11.24 6.42
CA GLU A 41 5.22 -12.12 5.30
C GLU A 41 3.75 -12.02 4.90
N GLY A 42 3.44 -12.52 3.70
CA GLY A 42 2.09 -12.44 3.14
C GLY A 42 1.58 -11.01 3.04
N ILE A 43 2.48 -10.06 2.75
CA ILE A 43 2.10 -8.65 2.65
C ILE A 43 1.18 -8.50 1.45
N GLU A 44 -0.03 -8.00 1.70
CA GLU A 44 -0.96 -7.60 0.64
C GLU A 44 -1.28 -6.12 0.77
N ILE A 45 -1.24 -5.41 -0.35
CA ILE A 45 -1.60 -3.99 -0.44
C ILE A 45 -2.76 -3.83 -1.42
N TRP A 46 -3.80 -3.13 -0.98
CA TRP A 46 -4.94 -2.75 -1.80
C TRP A 46 -5.09 -1.25 -1.88
N ILE A 47 -5.51 -0.79 -3.06
CA ILE A 47 -5.94 0.59 -3.26
C ILE A 47 -7.36 0.56 -3.83
N THR A 48 -8.23 1.33 -3.20
CA THR A 48 -9.62 1.53 -3.62
C THR A 48 -9.88 3.01 -3.82
N VAL A 49 -10.63 3.35 -4.86
CA VAL A 49 -11.10 4.73 -5.09
C VAL A 49 -12.38 4.91 -4.30
N VAL A 50 -12.44 5.95 -3.49
CA VAL A 50 -13.61 6.33 -2.69
C VAL A 50 -14.33 7.45 -3.43
N ASP A 51 -15.63 7.26 -3.69
CA ASP A 51 -16.45 8.30 -4.32
C ASP A 51 -16.83 9.41 -3.33
N ALA A 52 -17.39 10.51 -3.85
CA ALA A 52 -17.82 11.66 -3.05
C ALA A 52 -18.89 11.32 -1.99
N ALA A 53 -19.55 10.16 -2.08
CA ALA A 53 -20.52 9.69 -1.10
C ALA A 53 -19.88 8.79 -0.03
N GLY A 54 -18.55 8.63 -0.03
CA GLY A 54 -17.82 7.76 0.89
C GLY A 54 -17.97 6.28 0.57
N LYS A 55 -18.58 5.93 -0.57
CA LYS A 55 -18.74 4.54 -0.99
C LYS A 55 -17.48 4.12 -1.74
N ALA A 56 -16.90 3.00 -1.31
CA ALA A 56 -15.80 2.38 -2.04
C ALA A 56 -16.29 2.01 -3.45
N GLY A 57 -15.76 2.69 -4.47
CA GLY A 57 -16.02 2.37 -5.86
C GLY A 57 -15.54 0.96 -6.20
N ALA A 58 -16.06 0.40 -7.29
CA ALA A 58 -15.96 -1.01 -7.71
C ALA A 58 -14.55 -1.56 -8.02
N ARG A 59 -13.46 -0.90 -7.62
CA ARG A 59 -12.11 -1.19 -8.12
C ARG A 59 -11.15 -1.47 -6.97
N LYS A 60 -10.77 -2.75 -6.88
CA LYS A 60 -9.76 -3.30 -5.97
C LYS A 60 -8.59 -3.72 -6.81
N ALA A 61 -7.40 -3.23 -6.53
CA ALA A 61 -6.18 -3.81 -7.08
C ALA A 61 -5.27 -4.21 -5.91
N CYS A 62 -4.88 -5.49 -5.91
CA CYS A 62 -4.20 -6.23 -4.85
C CYS A 62 -2.79 -6.57 -5.34
N PHE A 63 -1.77 -6.28 -4.55
CA PHE A 63 -0.41 -6.75 -4.77
C PHE A 63 0.01 -7.63 -3.60
N VAL A 64 0.52 -8.83 -3.88
CA VAL A 64 0.94 -9.82 -2.87
C VAL A 64 2.45 -10.00 -2.94
N ILE A 65 3.13 -9.92 -1.79
CA ILE A 65 4.56 -10.17 -1.69
C ILE A 65 4.79 -11.58 -1.13
N PRO A 66 5.26 -12.53 -1.96
CA PRO A 66 5.31 -13.95 -1.57
C PRO A 66 6.51 -14.31 -0.69
N ARG A 67 7.33 -13.32 -0.29
CA ARG A 67 8.55 -13.54 0.49
C ARG A 67 8.50 -12.83 1.83
N GLN A 68 9.31 -13.30 2.76
CA GLN A 68 9.60 -12.58 3.98
C GLN A 68 10.35 -11.27 3.68
N VAL A 69 9.96 -10.21 4.38
CA VAL A 69 10.55 -8.88 4.38
C VAL A 69 11.11 -8.64 5.77
N ARG A 70 12.44 -8.53 5.87
CA ARG A 70 13.13 -8.31 7.15
C ARG A 70 12.85 -6.92 7.70
N GLN A 71 13.09 -6.73 9.00
CA GLN A 71 13.09 -5.40 9.58
C GLN A 71 14.03 -4.48 8.80
N ASP A 72 13.57 -3.25 8.56
CA ASP A 72 14.21 -2.22 7.75
C ASP A 72 14.37 -2.53 6.25
N GLU A 73 13.93 -3.70 5.80
CA GLU A 73 13.94 -4.04 4.39
C GLU A 73 12.80 -3.33 3.65
N SER A 74 13.14 -2.84 2.46
CA SER A 74 12.16 -2.25 1.53
C SER A 74 11.76 -3.24 0.44
N PHE A 75 10.52 -3.10 -0.05
CA PHE A 75 9.98 -3.92 -1.12
C PHE A 75 9.18 -3.05 -2.11
N PRO A 76 9.24 -3.33 -3.42
CA PRO A 76 8.42 -2.61 -4.39
C PRO A 76 6.96 -3.08 -4.32
N PHE A 77 6.04 -2.21 -4.72
CA PHE A 77 4.66 -2.57 -5.03
C PHE A 77 4.18 -1.78 -6.26
N SER A 78 3.22 -2.35 -6.99
CA SER A 78 2.55 -1.67 -8.10
C SER A 78 1.09 -2.09 -8.16
N VAL A 79 0.21 -1.10 -8.34
CA VAL A 79 -1.24 -1.27 -8.32
C VAL A 79 -1.85 -0.51 -9.49
N LYS A 80 -2.43 -1.23 -10.45
CA LYS A 80 -3.10 -0.64 -11.62
C LYS A 80 -4.58 -0.43 -11.35
N LEU A 81 -5.03 0.81 -11.49
CA LEU A 81 -6.42 1.24 -11.37
C LEU A 81 -6.99 1.46 -12.78
N PRO A 82 -8.13 0.83 -13.16
CA PRO A 82 -8.63 0.87 -14.53
C PRO A 82 -9.35 2.19 -14.90
N LEU A 83 -9.00 3.31 -14.25
CA LEU A 83 -9.45 4.68 -14.51
C LEU A 83 -8.28 5.65 -14.35
N PRO A 84 -8.34 6.83 -14.98
CA PRO A 84 -7.47 7.93 -14.61
C PRO A 84 -7.88 8.50 -13.25
N LEU A 85 -6.89 8.71 -12.37
CA LEU A 85 -7.07 9.45 -11.13
C LEU A 85 -7.00 10.95 -11.38
N GLU A 86 -7.98 11.67 -10.85
CA GLU A 86 -8.12 13.12 -10.95
C GLU A 86 -7.87 13.77 -9.59
N GLN A 87 -7.48 15.05 -9.61
CA GLN A 87 -7.29 15.85 -8.40
C GLN A 87 -8.55 15.85 -7.53
N GLY A 88 -8.37 15.69 -6.21
CA GLY A 88 -9.46 15.66 -5.24
C GLY A 88 -10.15 14.30 -5.10
N MET A 89 -9.87 13.31 -5.98
CA MET A 89 -10.29 11.93 -5.73
C MET A 89 -9.62 11.39 -4.46
N THR A 90 -10.36 10.58 -3.70
CA THR A 90 -9.83 9.96 -2.49
C THR A 90 -9.46 8.50 -2.77
N LEU A 91 -8.26 8.11 -2.38
CA LEU A 91 -7.79 6.74 -2.38
C LEU A 91 -7.77 6.21 -0.96
N LYS A 92 -8.33 5.03 -0.74
CA LYS A 92 -8.14 4.25 0.47
C LYS A 92 -7.12 3.16 0.24
N PHE A 93 -5.97 3.31 0.87
CA PHE A 93 -4.92 2.30 0.97
C PHE A 93 -5.27 1.36 2.11
N THR A 94 -5.16 0.06 1.87
CA THR A 94 -5.25 -0.98 2.88
C THR A 94 -4.04 -1.87 2.75
N TYR A 95 -3.45 -2.30 3.86
CA TYR A 95 -2.43 -3.33 3.84
C TYR A 95 -2.68 -4.35 4.94
N LYS A 96 -2.31 -5.60 4.69
CA LYS A 96 -2.24 -6.66 5.71
C LYS A 96 -0.90 -7.38 5.61
N TYR A 97 -0.54 -8.06 6.69
CA TYR A 97 0.62 -8.92 6.74
C TYR A 97 0.51 -9.88 7.94
N ASN A 98 1.39 -10.87 7.98
CA ASN A 98 1.74 -11.58 9.21
C ASN A 98 3.13 -11.13 9.68
N GLY A 99 3.23 -10.64 10.92
CA GLY A 99 4.48 -10.13 11.50
C GLY A 99 5.01 -11.07 12.58
N SER A 100 6.31 -11.32 12.61
CA SER A 100 6.95 -12.14 13.64
C SER A 100 8.28 -11.54 14.10
N ASP A 101 8.56 -11.63 15.41
CA ASP A 101 9.84 -11.26 16.01
C ASP A 101 10.79 -12.48 16.18
N GLY A 102 10.43 -13.64 15.61
CA GLY A 102 11.18 -14.90 15.71
C GLY A 102 10.78 -15.74 16.91
N GLY A 103 9.90 -16.73 16.70
CA GLY A 103 9.37 -17.64 17.72
C GLY A 103 8.02 -18.26 17.30
N ASP A 104 7.38 -19.03 18.18
CA ASP A 104 6.05 -19.63 17.95
C ASP A 104 4.95 -18.58 18.10
N GLY A 105 4.85 -17.67 17.13
CA GLY A 105 3.80 -16.65 17.11
C GLY A 105 4.01 -15.62 16.00
N GLY A 106 3.09 -15.61 15.04
CA GLY A 106 2.92 -14.54 14.08
C GLY A 106 1.68 -13.71 14.42
N MET A 107 1.77 -12.39 14.30
CA MET A 107 0.64 -11.47 14.47
C MET A 107 0.05 -11.14 13.09
N ASN A 108 -1.20 -11.53 12.86
CA ASN A 108 -1.95 -11.05 11.71
C ASN A 108 -2.38 -9.61 11.97
N TRP A 109 -2.08 -8.72 11.04
CA TRP A 109 -2.42 -7.30 11.16
C TRP A 109 -3.01 -6.78 9.86
N MET A 110 -3.91 -5.80 9.99
CA MET A 110 -4.50 -5.09 8.86
C MET A 110 -4.76 -3.64 9.28
N GLN A 111 -4.38 -2.71 8.40
CA GLN A 111 -4.57 -1.27 8.61
C GLN A 111 -5.00 -0.62 7.29
N SER A 112 -5.67 0.53 7.39
CA SER A 112 -5.99 1.36 6.23
C SER A 112 -5.81 2.84 6.52
N PHE A 113 -5.60 3.63 5.47
CA PHE A 113 -5.58 5.09 5.52
C PHE A 113 -6.13 5.67 4.21
N GLU A 114 -6.64 6.90 4.29
CA GLU A 114 -7.12 7.64 3.13
C GLU A 114 -6.11 8.70 2.72
N TRP A 115 -6.05 8.96 1.42
CA TRP A 115 -5.19 9.96 0.82
C TRP A 115 -5.89 10.60 -0.37
N ALA A 116 -5.92 11.93 -0.42
CA ALA A 116 -6.48 12.68 -1.52
C ALA A 116 -5.41 12.89 -2.61
N VAL A 117 -5.80 12.69 -3.88
CA VAL A 117 -4.95 12.99 -5.03
C VAL A 117 -4.72 14.51 -5.08
N PRO A 118 -3.46 14.99 -5.01
CA PRO A 118 -3.13 16.40 -4.93
C PRO A 118 -3.38 17.16 -6.23
#